data_AF-R1HRT1-F1
#
_entry.id   AF-R1HRT1-F1
#
_cell.length_a   1.000
_cell.length_b   1.000
_cell.length_c   1.000
_cell.angle_alpha   90.00
_cell.angle_beta   90.00
_cell.angle_gamma   90.00
#
_symmetry.space_group_name_H-M   'P 1'
#
loop_
_entity.id
_entity.type
_entity.pdbx_description
1 polymer ?
#
loop_
_entity_poly.entity_id
_entity_poly.type
_entity_poly.pdbx_seq_one_letter_code
_entity_poly.pdbx_strand_id
1 'polypeptide(L)'
;MDGTDPAGELRHIHEVVAGARAGAADRDQLLTALSGLRLLRDELASWEPELITAARAAGASWVALAPALGVASRQAAERRYLRLQPSHTGETTGEGRVDAERDRRAGDRAVADWARRNSAILRRIAGQVSALDGLGPAAQESADRIGAALGDDDPATLLPPLAAAQP
;
A
#
# COMPACT_ATOMS: atom_id res chain seq x y z
N MET A 1 12.28 -8.70 -8.03
CA MET A 1 12.68 -7.46 -7.32
C MET A 1 13.05 -6.45 -8.40
N ASP A 2 12.05 -5.81 -9.00
CA ASP A 2 12.31 -4.58 -9.75
C ASP A 2 12.51 -3.51 -8.69
N GLY A 3 13.77 -3.29 -8.32
CA GLY A 3 14.14 -2.33 -7.29
C GLY A 3 13.79 -0.94 -7.78
N THR A 4 12.74 -0.34 -7.22
CA THR A 4 12.50 1.10 -7.28
C THR A 4 13.80 1.78 -6.85
N ASP A 5 14.41 2.61 -7.71
CA ASP A 5 15.58 3.39 -7.33
C ASP A 5 15.17 4.42 -6.27
N PRO A 6 15.54 4.25 -4.98
CA PRO A 6 15.04 5.12 -3.92
C PRO A 6 15.57 6.55 -4.06
N ALA A 7 16.75 6.71 -4.65
CA ALA A 7 17.35 8.01 -4.91
C ALA A 7 16.64 8.73 -6.07
N GLY A 8 16.22 7.98 -7.09
CA GLY A 8 15.37 8.48 -8.17
C GLY A 8 14.00 8.94 -7.66
N GLU A 9 13.35 8.10 -6.84
CA GLU A 9 12.03 8.39 -6.28
C GLU A 9 12.05 9.62 -5.36
N LEU A 10 13.06 9.72 -4.49
CA LEU A 10 13.23 10.89 -3.63
C LEU A 10 13.42 12.19 -4.43
N ARG A 11 14.18 12.13 -5.53
CA ARG A 11 14.41 13.28 -6.41
C ARG A 11 13.11 13.71 -7.09
N HIS A 12 12.34 12.76 -7.60
CA HIS A 12 11.03 13.04 -8.20
C HIS A 12 10.06 13.67 -7.19
N ILE A 13 9.97 13.12 -5.98
CA ILE A 13 9.14 13.70 -4.90
C ILE A 13 9.60 15.13 -4.59
N HIS A 14 10.91 15.38 -4.54
CA HIS A 14 11.45 16.71 -4.28
C HIS A 14 11.05 17.72 -5.36
N GLU A 15 11.12 17.34 -6.63
CA GLU A 15 10.69 18.17 -7.77
C GLU A 15 9.19 18.50 -7.69
N VAL A 16 8.35 17.50 -7.40
CA VAL A 16 6.90 17.71 -7.25
C VAL A 16 6.58 18.63 -6.06
N VAL A 17 7.28 18.48 -4.93
CA VAL A 17 7.13 19.38 -3.77
C VAL A 17 7.53 20.81 -4.12
N ALA A 18 8.60 21.02 -4.89
CA ALA A 18 9.00 22.33 -5.37
C ALA A 18 7.93 22.94 -6.31
N GLY A 19 7.41 22.14 -7.25
CA GLY A 19 6.30 22.54 -8.12
C GLY A 19 5.03 22.89 -7.33
N ALA A 20 4.70 22.12 -6.29
CA ALA A 20 3.54 22.37 -5.42
C ALA A 20 3.67 23.71 -4.67
N ARG A 21 4.86 24.02 -4.14
CA ARG A 21 5.14 25.30 -3.48
C ARG A 21 5.04 26.49 -4.44
N ALA A 22 5.37 26.28 -5.71
CA ALA A 22 5.25 27.28 -6.77
C ALA A 22 3.82 27.37 -7.36
N GLY A 23 2.87 26.53 -6.92
CA GLY A 23 1.52 26.46 -7.48
C GLY A 23 1.46 25.87 -8.89
N ALA A 24 2.51 25.16 -9.32
CA ALA A 24 2.67 24.62 -10.67
C ALA A 24 2.48 23.10 -10.75
N ALA A 25 2.38 22.39 -9.62
CA ALA A 25 2.13 20.95 -9.62
C ALA A 25 0.66 20.64 -9.88
N ASP A 26 0.41 19.71 -10.80
CA ASP A 26 -0.94 19.22 -11.06
C ASP A 26 -1.35 18.12 -10.06
N ARG A 27 -2.64 17.78 -10.07
CA ARG A 27 -3.23 16.79 -9.16
C ARG A 27 -2.59 15.41 -9.30
N ASP A 28 -2.28 14.98 -10.51
CA ASP A 28 -1.84 13.62 -10.78
C ASP A 28 -0.36 13.45 -10.40
N GLN A 29 0.46 14.49 -10.60
CA GLN A 29 1.81 14.62 -10.05
C GLN A 29 1.80 14.52 -8.52
N LEU A 30 0.89 15.22 -7.84
CA LEU A 30 0.77 15.18 -6.38
C LEU A 30 0.39 13.78 -5.87
N LEU A 31 -0.59 13.12 -6.50
CA LEU A 31 -1.02 11.77 -6.11
C LEU A 31 0.09 10.73 -6.36
N THR A 32 0.84 10.89 -7.44
CA THR A 32 2.00 10.04 -7.77
C THR A 32 3.09 10.22 -6.71
N ALA A 33 3.49 11.46 -6.42
CA ALA A 33 4.48 11.76 -5.39
C ALA A 33 4.07 11.30 -3.98
N LEU A 34 2.78 11.36 -3.63
CA LEU A 34 2.28 10.81 -2.37
C LEU A 34 2.38 9.29 -2.31
N SER A 35 2.12 8.61 -3.43
CA SER A 35 2.24 7.15 -3.54
C SER A 35 3.71 6.72 -3.45
N GLY A 36 4.59 7.41 -4.17
CA GLY A 36 6.04 7.25 -4.09
C GLY A 36 6.59 7.48 -2.70
N LEU A 37 6.14 8.56 -2.04
CA LEU A 37 6.54 8.88 -0.67
C LEU A 37 6.12 7.82 0.34
N ARG A 38 4.95 7.18 0.14
CA ARG A 38 4.55 6.04 0.95
C ARG A 38 5.50 4.86 0.77
N LEU A 39 5.78 4.47 -0.48
CA LEU A 39 6.67 3.35 -0.78
C LEU A 39 8.08 3.59 -0.25
N LEU A 40 8.62 4.80 -0.42
CA LEU A 40 9.93 5.17 0.09
C LEU A 40 9.97 5.12 1.63
N ARG A 41 8.89 5.52 2.32
CA ARG A 41 8.82 5.38 3.78
C ARG A 41 8.79 3.91 4.21
N ASP A 42 8.07 3.06 3.50
CA ASP A 42 8.02 1.62 3.77
C ASP A 42 9.40 0.98 3.58
N GLU A 43 10.11 1.37 2.53
CA GLU A 43 11.48 0.90 2.26
C GLU A 43 12.46 1.38 3.34
N LEU A 44 12.47 2.67 3.67
CA LEU A 44 13.30 3.23 4.74
C LEU A 44 12.98 2.60 6.10
N ALA A 45 11.71 2.30 6.37
CA ALA A 45 11.29 1.61 7.59
C ALA A 45 11.78 0.17 7.65
N SER A 46 11.95 -0.50 6.50
CA SER A 46 12.51 -1.86 6.44
C SER A 46 14.01 -1.89 6.73
N TRP A 47 14.75 -0.85 6.38
CA TRP A 47 16.18 -0.74 6.67
C TRP A 47 16.47 -0.47 8.15
N GLU A 48 15.56 0.21 8.87
CA GLU A 48 15.76 0.57 10.27
C GLU A 48 16.07 -0.64 11.19
N PRO A 49 15.28 -1.75 11.21
CA PRO A 49 15.62 -2.92 12.01
C PRO A 49 16.92 -3.61 11.55
N GLU A 50 17.25 -3.59 10.26
CA GLU A 50 18.53 -4.13 9.75
C GLU A 50 19.73 -3.33 10.28
N LEU A 51 19.64 -2.00 10.21
CA LEU A 51 20.67 -1.09 10.74
C LEU A 51 20.82 -1.21 12.25
N ILE A 52 19.72 -1.32 13.00
CA ILE A 52 19.76 -1.58 14.45
C ILE A 52 20.44 -2.92 14.73
N THR A 53 20.08 -3.98 14.01
CA THR A 53 20.69 -5.31 14.17
C THR A 53 22.19 -5.28 13.90
N ALA A 54 22.61 -4.65 12.80
CA ALA A 54 24.02 -4.47 12.46
C ALA A 54 24.79 -3.66 13.51
N ALA A 55 24.20 -2.54 13.99
CA ALA A 55 24.81 -1.73 15.04
C ALA A 55 24.94 -2.50 16.37
N ARG A 56 23.94 -3.32 16.72
CA ARG A 56 23.99 -4.21 17.89
C ARG A 56 25.08 -5.27 17.74
N ALA A 57 25.22 -5.87 16.55
CA ALA A 57 26.28 -6.82 16.24
C ALA A 57 27.68 -6.17 16.30
N ALA A 58 27.79 -4.89 15.96
CA ALA A 58 29.01 -4.09 16.13
C ALA A 58 29.25 -3.60 17.57
N GLY A 59 28.41 -3.99 18.54
CA GLY A 59 28.59 -3.69 19.96
C GLY A 59 27.91 -2.42 20.47
N ALA A 60 27.12 -1.71 19.65
CA ALA A 60 26.40 -0.52 20.10
C ALA A 60 25.39 -0.87 21.19
N SER A 61 25.40 -0.16 22.32
CA SER A 61 24.40 -0.37 23.39
C SER A 61 23.07 0.31 23.05
N TRP A 62 21.97 -0.16 23.65
CA TRP A 62 20.66 0.51 23.52
C TRP A 62 20.66 1.97 24.00
N VAL A 63 21.54 2.32 24.94
CA VAL A 63 21.73 3.71 25.40
C VAL A 63 22.36 4.55 24.29
N ALA A 64 23.34 3.99 23.58
CA ALA A 64 23.99 4.68 22.45
C ALA A 64 23.08 4.79 21.22
N LEU A 65 22.16 3.83 21.02
CA LEU A 65 21.19 3.85 19.93
C LEU A 65 20.05 4.85 20.14
N ALA A 66 19.64 5.08 21.40
CA ALA A 66 18.50 5.96 21.71
C ALA A 66 18.54 7.35 21.02
N PRO A 67 19.65 8.13 21.11
CA PRO A 67 19.72 9.42 20.42
C PRO A 67 19.69 9.30 18.90
N ALA A 68 20.31 8.25 18.32
CA ALA A 68 20.29 8.02 16.86
C ALA A 68 18.89 7.68 16.32
N LEU A 69 18.06 7.02 17.14
CA LEU A 69 16.67 6.70 16.82
C LEU A 69 15.68 7.82 17.20
N GLY A 70 16.17 8.95 17.71
CA GLY A 70 15.34 10.09 18.13
C GLY A 70 14.45 9.81 19.35
N VAL A 71 14.84 8.87 20.21
CA VAL A 71 14.07 8.52 21.43
C VAL A 71 14.83 8.88 22.70
N ALA A 72 14.09 9.22 23.75
CA ALA A 72 14.66 9.77 24.98
C ALA A 72 15.33 8.73 25.90
N SER A 73 15.12 7.42 25.67
CA SER A 73 15.61 6.39 26.59
C SER A 73 15.97 5.07 25.93
N ARG A 74 16.81 4.31 26.63
CA ARG A 74 17.16 2.92 26.29
C ARG A 74 15.92 2.05 26.04
N GLN A 75 14.96 2.09 26.96
CA GLN A 75 13.74 1.29 26.88
C GLN A 75 12.89 1.68 25.66
N ALA A 76 12.84 2.97 25.33
CA ALA A 76 12.13 3.44 24.13
C ALA A 76 12.79 2.93 22.84
N ALA A 77 14.12 2.87 22.80
CA ALA A 77 14.87 2.32 21.67
C ALA A 77 14.61 0.80 21.50
N GLU A 78 14.70 0.05 22.59
CA GLU A 78 14.44 -1.40 22.60
C GLU A 78 13.01 -1.72 22.17
N ARG A 79 12.01 -1.01 22.71
CA ARG A 79 10.60 -1.20 22.32
C ARG A 79 10.36 -0.87 20.84
N ARG A 80 11.01 0.16 20.30
CA ARG A 80 10.91 0.51 18.87
C ARG A 80 11.44 -0.63 18.00
N TYR A 81 12.61 -1.16 18.32
CA TYR A 81 13.18 -2.31 17.61
C TYR A 81 12.28 -3.54 17.67
N LEU A 82 11.74 -3.87 18.85
CA LEU A 82 10.84 -5.03 19.01
C LEU A 82 9.54 -4.90 18.22
N ARG A 83 9.02 -3.69 17.99
CA ARG A 83 7.86 -3.47 17.11
C ARG A 83 8.19 -3.60 15.63
N LEU A 84 9.43 -3.29 15.25
CA LEU A 84 9.90 -3.35 13.86
C LEU A 84 10.35 -4.75 13.45
N GLN A 85 10.57 -5.65 14.41
CA GLN A 85 10.90 -7.04 14.15
C GLN A 85 9.69 -7.78 13.56
N PRO A 86 9.80 -8.37 12.36
CA PRO A 86 8.83 -9.33 11.87
C PRO A 86 8.83 -10.49 12.86
N SER A 87 7.78 -10.63 13.66
CA SER A 87 7.61 -11.56 14.78
C SER A 87 8.45 -12.85 14.68
N HIS A 88 9.70 -12.83 15.16
CA HIS A 88 10.52 -14.05 15.25
C HIS A 88 10.02 -15.02 16.35
N THR A 89 8.95 -14.64 17.08
CA THR A 89 8.33 -15.40 18.16
C THR A 89 6.86 -15.76 17.91
N GLY A 90 6.24 -15.35 16.80
CA GLY A 90 4.81 -15.60 16.55
C GLY A 90 3.83 -14.91 17.52
N GLU A 91 4.32 -14.13 18.48
CA GLU A 91 3.46 -13.32 19.35
C GLU A 91 3.23 -11.94 18.74
N THR A 92 2.14 -11.83 17.99
CA THR A 92 1.57 -10.53 17.64
C THR A 92 1.11 -9.87 18.94
N THR A 93 1.76 -8.79 19.35
CA THR A 93 1.23 -7.92 20.40
C THR A 93 -0.17 -7.44 19.99
N GLY A 94 -1.08 -7.30 20.95
CA GLY A 94 -2.48 -6.94 20.67
C GLY A 94 -2.62 -5.66 19.84
N GLU A 95 -1.72 -4.69 20.04
CA GLU A 95 -1.65 -3.44 19.27
C GLU A 95 -1.26 -3.66 17.80
N GLY A 96 -0.30 -4.55 17.50
CA GLY A 96 0.09 -4.86 16.13
C GLY A 96 -1.01 -5.52 15.30
N ARG A 97 -1.88 -6.34 15.92
CA ARG A 97 -3.06 -6.88 15.23
C ARG A 97 -4.08 -5.79 14.91
N VAL A 98 -4.25 -4.84 15.83
CA VAL A 98 -5.20 -3.74 15.65
C VAL A 98 -4.74 -2.79 14.56
N ASP A 99 -3.44 -2.48 14.49
CA ASP A 99 -2.89 -1.61 13.44
C ASP A 99 -2.95 -2.28 12.07
N ALA A 100 -2.53 -3.55 11.96
CA ALA A 100 -2.66 -4.30 10.70
C ALA A 100 -4.12 -4.45 10.23
N GLU A 101 -5.06 -4.62 11.17
CA GLU A 101 -6.50 -4.62 10.89
C GLU A 101 -6.99 -3.23 10.45
N ARG A 102 -6.52 -2.15 11.09
CA ARG A 102 -6.86 -0.77 10.73
C ARG A 102 -6.36 -0.42 9.34
N ASP A 103 -5.14 -0.80 9.01
CA ASP A 103 -4.52 -0.54 7.70
C ASP A 103 -5.21 -1.34 6.60
N ARG A 104 -5.53 -2.63 6.85
CA ARG A 104 -6.32 -3.42 5.91
C ARG A 104 -7.67 -2.78 5.66
N ARG A 105 -8.41 -2.41 6.71
CA ARG A 105 -9.70 -1.73 6.57
C ARG A 105 -9.59 -0.36 5.91
N ALA A 106 -8.49 0.36 6.12
CA ALA A 106 -8.24 1.63 5.44
C ALA A 106 -8.00 1.41 3.94
N GLY A 107 -7.24 0.38 3.57
CA GLY A 107 -7.05 -0.08 2.20
C GLY A 107 -8.39 -0.47 1.54
N ASP A 108 -9.17 -1.32 2.21
CA ASP A 108 -10.49 -1.76 1.72
C ASP A 108 -11.44 -0.58 1.49
N ARG A 109 -11.47 0.38 2.42
CA ARG A 109 -12.25 1.63 2.26
C ARG A 109 -11.77 2.47 1.08
N ALA A 110 -10.45 2.63 0.91
CA ALA A 110 -9.89 3.40 -0.20
C ALA A 110 -10.21 2.76 -1.55
N VAL A 111 -10.18 1.43 -1.65
CA VAL A 111 -10.56 0.67 -2.85
C VAL A 111 -12.05 0.84 -3.15
N ALA A 112 -12.92 0.71 -2.15
CA ALA A 112 -14.35 0.92 -2.32
C ALA A 112 -14.68 2.37 -2.76
N ASP A 113 -14.04 3.37 -2.15
CA ASP A 113 -14.25 4.77 -2.51
C ASP A 113 -13.69 5.11 -3.90
N TRP A 114 -12.59 4.46 -4.32
CA TRP A 114 -12.14 4.54 -5.71
C TRP A 114 -13.17 3.93 -6.66
N ALA A 115 -13.71 2.75 -6.35
CA ALA A 115 -14.71 2.09 -7.19
C ALA A 115 -15.96 2.95 -7.37
N ARG A 116 -16.44 3.57 -6.28
CA ARG A 116 -17.59 4.49 -6.31
C ARG A 116 -17.32 5.72 -7.17
N ARG A 117 -16.14 6.34 -7.03
CA ARG A 117 -15.72 7.48 -7.87
C ARG A 117 -15.58 7.10 -9.35
N ASN A 118 -15.24 5.85 -9.64
CA ASN A 118 -15.04 5.34 -11.01
C ASN A 118 -16.21 4.48 -11.52
N SER A 119 -17.37 4.58 -10.88
CA SER A 119 -18.51 3.68 -11.09
C SER A 119 -19.00 3.60 -12.53
N ALA A 120 -19.06 4.74 -13.23
CA ALA A 120 -19.48 4.77 -14.63
C ALA A 120 -18.53 3.99 -15.56
N ILE A 121 -17.22 4.06 -15.29
CA ILE A 121 -16.19 3.34 -16.07
C ILE A 121 -16.29 1.84 -15.77
N LEU A 122 -16.37 1.46 -14.49
CA LEU A 122 -16.49 0.07 -14.08
C LEU A 122 -17.74 -0.60 -14.68
N ARG A 123 -18.90 0.08 -14.62
CA ARG A 123 -20.15 -0.44 -15.19
C ARG A 123 -20.10 -0.53 -16.72
N ARG A 124 -19.44 0.40 -17.39
CA ARG A 124 -19.24 0.34 -18.85
C ARG A 124 -18.40 -0.87 -19.24
N ILE A 125 -17.26 -1.08 -18.58
CA ILE A 125 -16.38 -2.23 -18.84
C ILE A 125 -17.12 -3.53 -18.55
N ALA A 126 -17.78 -3.63 -17.39
CA ALA A 126 -18.55 -4.80 -17.02
C ALA A 126 -19.67 -5.12 -18.03
N GLY A 127 -20.41 -4.11 -18.49
CA GLY A 127 -21.44 -4.28 -19.52
C GLY A 127 -20.89 -4.71 -20.88
N GLN A 128 -19.70 -4.25 -21.26
CA GLN A 128 -19.03 -4.71 -22.48
C GLN A 128 -18.60 -6.17 -22.37
N VAL A 129 -18.04 -6.57 -21.22
CA VAL A 129 -17.58 -7.95 -20.98
C VAL A 129 -18.76 -8.93 -20.89
N SER A 130 -19.85 -8.54 -20.23
CA SER A 130 -21.06 -9.39 -20.11
C SER A 130 -21.80 -9.58 -21.43
N ALA A 131 -21.54 -8.73 -22.43
CA ALA A 131 -22.17 -8.80 -23.76
C ALA A 131 -21.30 -9.50 -24.82
N LEU A 132 -20.17 -10.13 -24.41
CA LEU A 132 -19.32 -10.89 -25.31
C LEU A 132 -19.97 -12.23 -25.66
N ASP A 133 -20.13 -12.49 -26.96
CA ASP A 133 -20.65 -13.75 -27.49
C ASP A 133 -19.53 -14.67 -27.98
N GLY A 134 -19.82 -15.97 -28.12
CA GLY A 134 -18.89 -16.95 -28.69
C GLY A 134 -17.75 -17.37 -27.76
N LEU A 135 -17.93 -17.18 -26.45
CA LEU A 135 -16.94 -17.54 -25.43
C LEU A 135 -16.91 -19.05 -25.16
N GLY A 136 -15.74 -19.56 -24.80
CA GLY A 136 -15.61 -20.91 -24.21
C GLY A 136 -16.21 -20.98 -22.81
N PRO A 137 -16.50 -22.18 -22.26
CA PRO A 137 -17.25 -22.34 -21.00
C PRO A 137 -16.70 -21.55 -19.80
N ALA A 138 -15.38 -21.52 -19.59
CA ALA A 138 -14.75 -20.78 -18.48
C ALA A 138 -14.82 -19.26 -18.65
N ALA A 139 -14.76 -18.77 -19.90
CA ALA A 139 -14.89 -17.36 -20.20
C ALA A 139 -16.36 -16.91 -20.09
N GLN A 140 -17.31 -17.77 -20.49
CA GLN A 140 -18.73 -17.54 -20.26
C GLN A 140 -19.06 -17.44 -18.77
N GLU A 141 -18.55 -18.35 -17.94
CA GLU A 141 -18.74 -18.30 -16.48
C GLU A 141 -18.19 -17.01 -15.86
N SER A 142 -17.07 -16.50 -16.39
CA SER A 142 -16.49 -15.24 -15.95
C SER A 142 -17.35 -14.03 -16.38
N ALA A 143 -17.86 -14.03 -17.61
CA ALA A 143 -18.78 -13.01 -18.12
C ALA A 143 -20.10 -12.99 -17.34
N ASP A 144 -20.67 -14.16 -17.01
CA ASP A 144 -21.90 -14.29 -16.21
C ASP A 144 -21.71 -13.74 -14.79
N ARG A 145 -20.57 -14.02 -14.14
CA ARG A 145 -20.23 -13.46 -12.82
C ARG A 145 -20.10 -11.94 -12.84
N ILE A 146 -19.51 -11.38 -13.90
CA ILE A 146 -19.42 -9.92 -14.10
C ILE A 146 -20.81 -9.33 -14.35
N GLY A 147 -21.66 -9.99 -15.14
CA GLY A 147 -23.03 -9.59 -15.39
C GLY A 147 -23.90 -9.59 -14.13
N ALA A 148 -23.73 -10.59 -13.26
CA ALA A 148 -24.41 -10.64 -11.97
C ALA A 148 -23.99 -9.46 -11.06
N ALA A 149 -22.69 -9.16 -10.99
CA ALA A 149 -22.19 -8.04 -10.20
C ALA A 149 -22.57 -6.66 -10.76
N LEU A 150 -22.84 -6.55 -12.07
CA LEU A 150 -23.36 -5.33 -12.69
C LEU A 150 -24.73 -4.92 -12.16
N GLY A 151 -25.54 -5.90 -11.73
CA GLY A 151 -26.85 -5.66 -11.14
C GLY A 151 -26.83 -5.17 -9.69
N ASP A 152 -25.67 -5.08 -9.05
CA ASP A 152 -25.53 -4.63 -7.67
C ASP A 152 -25.46 -3.09 -7.55
N ASP A 153 -25.95 -2.58 -6.42
CA ASP A 153 -25.98 -1.16 -6.10
C ASP A 153 -24.58 -0.58 -5.86
N ASP A 154 -23.69 -1.32 -5.17
CA ASP A 154 -22.33 -0.85 -4.87
C ASP A 154 -21.35 -1.25 -5.99
N PRO A 155 -20.78 -0.28 -6.75
CA PRO A 155 -19.81 -0.57 -7.80
C PRO A 155 -18.53 -1.23 -7.31
N ALA A 156 -18.24 -1.25 -6.00
CA ALA A 156 -17.11 -2.01 -5.45
C ALA A 156 -17.25 -3.53 -5.66
N THR A 157 -18.47 -4.04 -5.79
CA THR A 157 -18.76 -5.47 -6.05
C THR A 157 -18.32 -5.93 -7.44
N LEU A 158 -18.09 -4.99 -8.37
CA LEU A 158 -17.54 -5.29 -9.70
C LEU A 158 -16.05 -5.65 -9.66
N LEU A 159 -15.31 -5.23 -8.64
CA LEU A 159 -13.85 -5.42 -8.60
C LEU A 159 -13.43 -6.88 -8.49
N PRO A 160 -13.99 -7.71 -7.58
CA PRO A 160 -13.60 -9.12 -7.49
C PRO A 160 -13.81 -9.92 -8.79
N PRO A 161 -14.97 -9.88 -9.48
CA PRO A 161 -15.16 -10.64 -10.71
C PRO A 161 -14.33 -10.08 -11.87
N LEU A 162 -14.13 -8.76 -11.98
CA LEU A 162 -13.25 -8.17 -12.99
C LEU A 162 -11.77 -8.55 -12.79
N ALA A 163 -11.30 -8.60 -11.54
CA ALA A 163 -9.92 -9.02 -11.23
C ALA A 163 -9.70 -10.52 -11.46
N ALA A 164 -10.75 -11.33 -11.25
CA ALA A 164 -10.72 -12.77 -11.49
C ALA A 164 -10.81 -13.14 -12.98
N ALA A 165 -11.35 -12.26 -13.82
CA ALA A 165 -11.34 -12.39 -15.27
C ALA A 165 -9.97 -12.01 -15.82
N GLN A 166 -8.99 -12.91 -15.68
CA GLN A 166 -7.68 -12.78 -16.33
C GLN A 166 -7.77 -13.17 -17.81
N PRO A 167 -6.90 -12.60 -18.68
CA PRO A 167 -6.88 -12.89 -20.12
C PRO A 167 -6.62 -14.35 -20.47
#